data_AF-K1PG98-F1
#
_entry.id   AF-K1PG98-F1
#
_cell.length_a   1.000
_cell.length_b   1.000
_cell.length_c   1.000
_cell.angle_alpha   90.00
_cell.angle_beta   90.00
_cell.angle_gamma   90.00
#
_symmetry.space_group_name_H-M   'P 1'
#
loop_
_entity.id
_entity.type
_entity.pdbx_description
1 polymer ?
#
loop_
_entity_poly.entity_id
_entity_poly.type
_entity_poly.pdbx_seq_one_letter_code
_entity_poly.pdbx_strand_id
1 'polypeptide(L)'
;MGELEKLGSKYRVALRIARDPRFKRLPCLHKGTYADDCIVQRITQHKCYIVATCDKDLRRRIRKIPGVPIMYLQQHRYSIERMPDAFGAPKT
;
A
#
# COMPACT_ATOMS: atom_id res chain seq x y z
N MET A 1 6.30 -7.25 -5.82
CA MET A 1 6.64 -8.70 -5.80
C MET A 1 8.04 -8.95 -5.28
N GLY A 2 9.05 -8.22 -5.75
CA GLY A 2 10.45 -8.47 -5.38
C GLY A 2 10.75 -8.57 -3.87
N GLU A 3 10.19 -7.69 -3.03
CA GLU A 3 10.37 -7.80 -1.57
C GLU A 3 9.76 -9.08 -0.98
N LEU A 4 8.51 -9.39 -1.31
CA LEU A 4 7.80 -10.55 -0.75
C LEU A 4 8.47 -11.87 -1.14
N GLU A 5 9.08 -11.93 -2.32
CA GLU A 5 9.84 -13.11 -2.77
C GLU A 5 11.16 -13.27 -2.02
N LYS A 6 11.81 -12.16 -1.61
CA LYS A 6 13.05 -12.16 -0.82
C LYS A 6 12.84 -12.57 0.64
N LEU A 7 11.64 -12.41 1.19
CA LEU A 7 11.32 -12.78 2.57
C LEU A 7 11.31 -14.30 2.82
N GLY A 8 11.43 -15.11 1.77
CA GLY A 8 11.69 -16.55 1.87
C GLY A 8 10.46 -17.39 2.26
N SER A 9 10.72 -18.59 2.80
CA SER A 9 9.70 -19.62 2.98
C SER A 9 8.59 -19.26 3.98
N LYS A 10 8.90 -18.42 4.97
CA LYS A 10 7.96 -17.99 6.02
C LYS A 10 6.73 -17.28 5.45
N TYR A 11 6.86 -16.64 4.28
CA TYR A 11 5.79 -15.85 3.65
C TYR A 11 5.20 -16.52 2.41
N ARG A 12 5.39 -17.84 2.23
CA ARG A 12 4.87 -18.58 1.07
C ARG A 12 3.35 -18.43 0.88
N VAL A 13 2.58 -18.45 1.96
CA VAL A 13 1.12 -18.27 1.89
C VAL A 13 0.77 -16.87 1.37
N ALA A 14 1.41 -15.83 1.91
CA ALA A 14 1.23 -14.46 1.44
C ALA A 14 1.63 -14.31 -0.03
N LEU A 15 2.73 -14.95 -0.46
CA LEU A 15 3.16 -14.93 -1.86
C LEU A 15 2.15 -15.62 -2.79
N ARG A 16 1.54 -16.74 -2.36
CA ARG A 16 0.50 -17.43 -3.13
C ARG A 16 -0.75 -16.56 -3.28
N ILE A 17 -1.18 -15.89 -2.21
CA ILE A 17 -2.31 -14.94 -2.24
C ILE A 17 -1.98 -13.76 -3.17
N ALA A 18 -0.79 -13.17 -3.05
CA ALA A 18 -0.37 -12.05 -3.92
C ALA A 18 -0.28 -12.45 -5.41
N ARG A 19 -0.15 -13.74 -5.72
CA ARG A 19 -0.14 -14.26 -7.08
C ARG A 19 -1.53 -14.54 -7.67
N ASP A 20 -2.60 -14.36 -6.89
CA ASP A 20 -3.98 -14.57 -7.33
C ASP A 20 -4.32 -13.73 -8.58
N PRO A 21 -4.99 -14.31 -9.60
CA PRO A 21 -5.30 -13.64 -10.87
C PRO A 21 -6.24 -12.44 -10.73
N ARG A 22 -6.96 -12.30 -9.60
CA ARG A 22 -7.80 -11.13 -9.32
C ARG A 22 -6.99 -9.86 -9.10
N PHE A 23 -5.70 -9.97 -8.76
CA PHE A 23 -4.84 -8.81 -8.57
C PHE A 23 -4.22 -8.33 -9.89
N LYS A 24 -4.48 -7.06 -10.22
CA LYS A 24 -3.77 -6.38 -11.31
C LYS A 24 -2.35 -6.04 -10.89
N ARG A 25 -1.37 -6.57 -11.60
CA ARG A 25 0.06 -6.28 -11.36
C ARG A 25 0.49 -5.10 -12.21
N LEU A 26 1.00 -4.06 -11.57
CA LEU A 26 1.54 -2.88 -12.25
C LEU A 26 3.04 -3.06 -12.52
N PRO A 27 3.53 -2.80 -13.75
CA PRO A 27 4.96 -2.80 -14.03
C PRO A 27 5.64 -1.58 -13.38
N CYS A 28 6.85 -1.77 -12.87
CA CYS A 28 7.71 -0.71 -12.35
C CYS A 28 8.93 -0.53 -13.26
N LEU A 29 9.32 0.72 -13.51
CA LEU A 29 10.41 1.08 -14.45
C LEU A 29 11.70 1.51 -13.74
N HIS A 30 11.84 1.22 -12.45
CA HIS A 30 13.02 1.56 -11.67
C HIS A 30 13.85 0.32 -11.35
N LYS A 31 15.15 0.53 -11.10
CA LYS A 31 16.03 -0.51 -10.58
C LYS A 31 15.71 -0.77 -9.10
N GLY A 32 15.98 -1.99 -8.64
CA GLY A 32 15.78 -2.37 -7.25
C GLY A 32 14.34 -2.75 -6.91
N THR A 33 14.13 -3.18 -5.68
CA THR A 33 12.85 -3.76 -5.24
C THR A 33 12.24 -3.06 -4.03
N TYR A 34 12.78 -1.91 -3.62
CA TYR A 34 12.31 -1.22 -2.42
C TYR A 34 10.91 -0.63 -2.66
N ALA A 35 9.90 -1.18 -1.97
CA ALA A 35 8.51 -0.92 -2.28
C ALA A 35 8.06 0.48 -1.85
N ASP A 36 8.59 0.99 -0.74
CA ASP A 36 8.20 2.30 -0.20
C ASP A 36 8.44 3.41 -1.22
N ASP A 37 9.64 3.44 -1.81
CA ASP A 37 10.01 4.43 -2.81
C ASP A 37 9.23 4.26 -4.11
N CYS A 38 9.00 3.01 -4.54
CA CYS A 38 8.14 2.69 -5.69
C CYS A 38 6.73 3.26 -5.51
N ILE A 39 6.12 3.02 -4.35
CA ILE A 39 4.77 3.46 -4.02
C ILE A 39 4.72 4.98 -3.96
N VAL A 40 5.65 5.61 -3.22
CA VAL A 40 5.70 7.07 -3.06
C VAL A 40 5.89 7.77 -4.40
N GLN A 41 6.79 7.29 -5.25
CA GLN A 41 6.99 7.87 -6.59
C GLN A 41 5.73 7.77 -7.45
N ARG A 42 5.09 6.60 -7.45
CA ARG A 42 3.88 6.35 -8.25
C ARG A 42 2.71 7.23 -7.83
N ILE A 43 2.42 7.32 -6.53
CA ILE A 43 1.30 8.13 -6.02
C ILE A 43 1.57 9.64 -6.11
N THR A 44 2.85 10.04 -6.15
CA THR A 44 3.23 11.43 -6.41
C THR A 44 2.90 11.82 -7.85
N GLN A 45 3.17 10.94 -8.82
CA GLN A 45 2.87 11.16 -10.23
C GLN A 45 1.38 11.01 -10.54
N HIS A 46 0.73 10.02 -9.94
CA HIS A 46 -0.65 9.65 -10.22
C HIS A 46 -1.45 9.53 -8.91
N LYS A 47 -2.27 10.55 -8.61
CA LYS A 47 -3.08 10.62 -7.38
C LYS A 47 -4.40 9.84 -7.46
N CYS A 48 -4.42 8.74 -8.21
CA CYS A 48 -5.60 7.91 -8.47
C CYS A 48 -5.55 6.56 -7.71
N TYR A 49 -4.83 6.52 -6.59
CA TYR A 49 -4.65 5.30 -5.80
C TYR A 49 -5.04 5.52 -4.34
N ILE A 50 -5.55 4.47 -3.72
CA ILE A 50 -5.60 4.31 -2.26
C ILE A 50 -4.41 3.42 -1.88
N VAL A 51 -3.61 3.83 -0.89
CA VAL A 51 -2.46 3.04 -0.45
C VAL A 51 -2.81 2.22 0.78
N ALA A 52 -2.71 0.91 0.68
CA ALA A 52 -2.89 -0.02 1.79
C ALA A 52 -1.55 -0.28 2.51
N THR A 53 -1.38 0.20 3.74
CA THR A 53 -0.17 -0.08 4.52
C THR A 53 -0.39 0.05 6.03
N CYS A 54 0.27 -0.82 6.79
CA CYS A 54 0.36 -0.72 8.25
C CYS A 54 1.71 -0.16 8.73
N ASP A 55 2.64 0.14 7.81
CA ASP A 55 3.95 0.69 8.14
C ASP A 55 3.86 2.16 8.59
N LYS A 56 4.47 2.49 9.74
CA LYS A 56 4.34 3.82 10.33
C LYS A 56 5.08 4.90 9.52
N ASP A 57 6.24 4.57 8.98
CA ASP A 57 7.09 5.53 8.27
C ASP A 57 6.59 5.77 6.85
N LEU A 58 6.12 4.72 6.16
CA LEU A 58 5.44 4.87 4.89
C LEU A 58 4.14 5.70 5.04
N ARG A 59 3.35 5.48 6.09
CA ARG A 59 2.17 6.33 6.38
C ARG A 59 2.56 7.79 6.59
N ARG A 60 3.63 8.09 7.34
CA ARG A 60 4.13 9.46 7.50
C ARG A 60 4.54 10.09 6.17
N ARG A 61 5.18 9.33 5.28
CA ARG A 61 5.56 9.79 3.93
C ARG A 61 4.33 10.09 3.07
N ILE A 62 3.34 9.19 3.04
CA ILE A 62 2.12 9.35 2.23
C ILE A 62 1.26 10.51 2.73
N ARG A 63 1.19 10.76 4.04
CA ARG A 63 0.43 11.91 4.60
C ARG A 63 0.88 13.26 4.04
N LYS A 64 2.15 13.40 3.67
CA LYS A 64 2.69 14.61 3.03
C LYS A 64 2.15 14.84 1.62
N ILE A 65 1.62 13.79 0.97
CA ILE A 65 1.04 13.86 -0.37
C ILE A 65 -0.47 14.12 -0.25
N PRO A 66 -1.00 15.24 -0.77
CA PRO A 66 -2.43 15.52 -0.72
C PRO A 66 -3.19 14.70 -1.77
N GLY A 67 -4.42 14.30 -1.43
CA GLY A 67 -5.32 13.58 -2.33
C GLY A 67 -5.09 12.06 -2.41
N VAL A 68 -4.27 11.50 -1.52
CA VAL A 68 -4.02 10.06 -1.46
C VAL A 68 -4.56 9.49 -0.14
N PRO A 69 -5.66 8.71 -0.17
CA PRO A 69 -6.17 8.03 1.01
C PRO A 69 -5.27 6.86 1.44
N ILE A 70 -5.30 6.56 2.74
CA ILE A 70 -4.51 5.48 3.35
C ILE A 70 -5.45 4.45 3.96
N MET A 71 -5.36 3.20 3.52
CA MET A 71 -6.08 2.07 4.11
C MET A 71 -5.15 1.26 5.03
N TYR A 72 -5.63 0.85 6.20
CA TYR A 72 -4.86 0.06 7.15
C TYR A 72 -5.77 -0.89 7.95
N LEU A 73 -5.17 -1.93 8.54
CA LEU A 73 -5.89 -2.87 9.40
C LEU A 73 -5.96 -2.34 10.84
N GLN A 74 -7.16 -2.32 11.42
CA GLN A 74 -7.41 -1.97 12.82
C GLN A 74 -8.57 -2.83 13.34
N GLN A 75 -8.40 -3.50 14.48
CA GLN A 75 -9.46 -4.31 15.11
C GLN A 75 -10.14 -5.30 14.14
N HIS A 76 -9.35 -6.02 13.33
CA HIS A 76 -9.85 -6.98 12.32
C HIS A 76 -10.70 -6.35 11.20
N ARG A 77 -10.68 -5.02 11.04
CA ARG A 77 -11.38 -4.29 9.98
C ARG A 77 -10.40 -3.44 9.17
N TYR A 78 -10.78 -3.13 7.93
CA TYR A 78 -10.08 -2.13 7.13
C TYR A 78 -10.61 -0.74 7.50
N SER A 79 -9.71 0.14 7.91
CA SER A 79 -9.97 1.54 8.18
C SER A 79 -9.32 2.39 7.09
N ILE A 80 -10.00 3.44 6.64
CA ILE A 80 -9.50 4.37 5.63
C ILE A 80 -9.35 5.75 6.26
N GLU A 81 -8.20 6.38 6.05
CA GLU A 81 -7.87 7.74 6.47
C GLU A 81 -7.85 8.67 5.25
N ARG A 82 -8.28 9.93 5.41
CA ARG A 82 -8.25 11.00 4.38
C ARG A 82 -9.06 10.74 3.11
N MET A 83 -10.10 9.92 3.19
CA MET A 83 -11.10 9.78 2.13
C MET A 83 -12.32 10.66 2.47
N PRO A 84 -12.65 11.68 1.64
CA PRO A 84 -13.72 12.64 1.93
C PRO A 84 -15.09 11.99 2.21
N ASP A 85 -15.41 10.91 1.50
CA ASP A 85 -16.70 10.22 1.57
C ASP A 85 -16.70 8.97 2.47
N ALA A 86 -15.62 8.73 3.23
CA ALA A 86 -15.53 7.55 4.09
C ALA A 86 -16.25 7.77 5.44
N PHE A 87 -17.55 7.45 5.47
CA PHE A 87 -18.31 7.31 6.70
C PHE A 87 -17.78 6.11 7.51
N GLY A 88 -16.96 6.35 8.53
CA GLY A 88 -16.49 5.31 9.46
C GLY A 88 -15.02 5.38 9.87
N ALA A 89 -14.24 6.31 9.30
CA ALA A 89 -12.88 6.59 9.77
C ALA A 89 -12.93 7.23 11.16
N PRO A 90 -12.13 6.77 12.15
CA PRO A 90 -11.96 7.53 13.39
C PRO A 90 -11.50 8.94 13.03
N LYS A 91 -12.21 9.97 13.50
CA LYS A 91 -11.71 11.34 13.44
C LYS A 91 -10.48 11.41 14.34
N THR A 92 -9.29 11.24 13.77
CA THR A 92 -8.02 11.58 14.44
C THR A 92 -7.78 13.07 14.34
#